data_AF-A6TS29-F1
#
_entry.id   AF-A6TS29-F1
#
_cell.length_a   1.000
_cell.length_b   1.000
_cell.length_c   1.000
_cell.angle_alpha   90.00
_cell.angle_beta   90.00
_cell.angle_gamma   90.00
#
_symmetry.space_group_name_H-M   'P 1'
#
loop_
_entity.id
_entity.type
_entity.pdbx_description
1 polymer ?
#
loop_
_entity_poly.entity_id
_entity_poly.type
_entity_poly.pdbx_seq_one_letter_code
_entity_poly.pdbx_strand_id
1 'polypeptide(L)'
;MNEQQKRLFPEWTEDTSTNHTLCLSDDLDSLLSSIFLKQVKGYDISHFYTFKSISRSVEHGHATKDVIGVDVDFANGKCWGNHVTMLSPTDNCDSQCANLNITNMINKNNYTDKFCGSTLLQILSYYNVDISSWTDVTGKIKGRDFGKQKRRIISNLLQ
;
A
#
# COMPACT_ATOMS: atom_id res chain seq x y z
N MET A 1 -11.78 -8.64 3.78
CA MET A 1 -12.80 -7.78 3.14
C MET A 1 -13.88 -8.67 2.53
N ASN A 2 -15.16 -8.28 2.55
CA ASN A 2 -16.20 -9.09 1.91
C ASN A 2 -16.25 -8.85 0.39
N GLU A 3 -16.90 -9.75 -0.35
CA GLU A 3 -16.93 -9.71 -1.83
C GLU A 3 -17.71 -8.51 -2.40
N GLN A 4 -18.69 -7.96 -1.67
CA GLN A 4 -19.41 -6.76 -2.13
C GLN A 4 -18.51 -5.53 -2.09
N GLN A 5 -17.68 -5.40 -1.04
CA GLN A 5 -16.73 -4.31 -0.90
C GLN A 5 -15.62 -4.38 -1.95
N LYS A 6 -15.07 -5.58 -2.22
CA LYS A 6 -14.02 -5.75 -3.23
C LYS A 6 -14.46 -5.30 -4.63
N ARG A 7 -15.73 -5.49 -4.99
CA ARG A 7 -16.27 -5.05 -6.30
C ARG A 7 -16.25 -3.53 -6.51
N LEU A 8 -16.08 -2.75 -5.44
CA LEU A 8 -15.93 -1.30 -5.52
C LEU A 8 -14.49 -0.88 -5.84
N PHE A 9 -13.54 -1.81 -5.79
CA PHE A 9 -12.15 -1.55 -6.09
C PHE A 9 -11.89 -1.56 -7.60
N PRO A 10 -10.88 -0.82 -8.07
CA PRO A 10 -10.54 -0.78 -9.49
C PRO A 10 -10.14 -2.15 -10.03
N GLU A 11 -10.51 -2.46 -11.28
CA GLU A 11 -10.23 -3.75 -11.93
C GLU A 11 -8.74 -4.13 -11.95
N TRP A 12 -7.85 -3.13 -12.03
CA TRP A 12 -6.40 -3.36 -12.07
C TRP A 12 -5.87 -4.04 -10.80
N THR A 13 -6.59 -3.97 -9.67
CA THR A 13 -6.18 -4.65 -8.43
C THR A 13 -6.12 -6.18 -8.61
N GLU A 14 -6.96 -6.73 -9.48
CA GLU A 14 -6.96 -8.15 -9.84
C GLU A 14 -6.10 -8.48 -11.07
N ASP A 15 -5.54 -7.48 -11.75
CA ASP A 15 -4.75 -7.71 -12.97
C ASP A 15 -3.49 -8.53 -12.66
N THR A 16 -3.31 -9.62 -13.41
CA THR A 16 -2.14 -10.51 -13.34
C THR A 16 -1.32 -10.51 -14.64
N SER A 17 -1.78 -9.77 -15.66
CA SER A 17 -1.20 -9.74 -17.00
C SER A 17 -0.31 -8.52 -17.22
N THR A 18 -0.69 -7.37 -16.64
CA THR A 18 0.10 -6.16 -16.76
C THR A 18 1.27 -6.19 -15.78
N ASN A 19 2.45 -5.87 -16.29
CA ASN A 19 3.65 -5.71 -15.47
C ASN A 19 3.65 -4.30 -14.86
N HIS A 20 2.96 -4.16 -13.73
CA HIS A 20 2.95 -2.93 -12.95
C HIS A 20 4.24 -2.74 -12.15
N THR A 21 4.56 -1.47 -11.89
CA THR A 21 5.62 -1.08 -10.97
C THR A 21 5.09 -0.15 -9.90
N LEU A 22 5.83 0.01 -8.80
CA LEU A 22 5.38 0.75 -7.61
C LEU A 22 6.09 2.10 -7.48
N CYS A 23 5.34 3.09 -7.00
CA CYS A 23 5.84 4.34 -6.48
C CYS A 23 5.76 4.32 -4.95
N LEU A 24 6.92 4.18 -4.31
CA LEU A 24 7.11 4.17 -2.86
C LEU A 24 7.11 5.62 -2.32
N SER A 25 6.56 5.88 -1.15
CA SER A 25 6.73 7.15 -0.42
C SER A 25 7.70 7.02 0.75
N ASP A 26 7.91 8.11 1.48
CA ASP A 26 8.67 8.12 2.74
C ASP A 26 7.89 7.58 3.95
N ASP A 27 6.66 7.07 3.76
CA ASP A 27 5.86 6.42 4.81
C ASP A 27 6.24 4.94 5.01
N LEU A 28 6.26 4.50 6.26
CA LEU A 28 6.47 3.10 6.61
C LEU A 28 5.35 2.19 6.07
N ASP A 29 4.11 2.68 6.05
CA ASP A 29 2.98 1.92 5.53
C ASP A 29 3.13 1.72 4.00
N SER A 30 3.66 2.72 3.29
CA SER A 30 4.06 2.58 1.89
C SER A 30 5.13 1.50 1.69
N LEU A 31 6.16 1.50 2.52
CA LEU A 31 7.27 0.53 2.44
C LEU A 31 6.77 -0.90 2.66
N LEU A 32 6.03 -1.14 3.75
CA LEU A 32 5.56 -2.48 4.08
C LEU A 32 4.54 -2.99 3.04
N SER A 33 3.64 -2.11 2.58
CA SER A 33 2.70 -2.41 1.50
C SER A 33 3.42 -2.77 0.21
N SER A 34 4.49 -2.04 -0.14
CA SER A 34 5.28 -2.31 -1.34
C SER A 34 6.03 -3.65 -1.27
N ILE A 35 6.60 -3.98 -0.10
CA ILE A 35 7.23 -5.29 0.14
C ILE A 35 6.20 -6.41 -0.04
N PHE A 36 5.01 -6.25 0.53
CA PHE A 36 3.96 -7.23 0.39
C PHE A 36 3.51 -7.39 -1.07
N LEU A 37 3.27 -6.28 -1.79
CA LEU A 37 2.88 -6.30 -3.21
C LEU A 37 3.95 -6.95 -4.10
N LYS A 38 5.24 -6.75 -3.79
CA LYS A 38 6.33 -7.47 -4.46
C LYS A 38 6.22 -8.98 -4.24
N GLN A 39 5.90 -9.43 -3.03
CA GLN A 39 5.77 -10.86 -2.72
C GLN A 39 4.56 -11.51 -3.41
N VAL A 40 3.40 -10.83 -3.45
CA VAL A 40 2.18 -11.43 -3.99
C VAL A 40 1.97 -11.22 -5.49
N LYS A 41 2.42 -10.09 -6.03
CA LYS A 41 2.19 -9.70 -7.43
C LYS A 41 3.47 -9.55 -8.25
N GLY A 42 4.64 -9.56 -7.60
CA GLY A 42 5.93 -9.42 -8.26
C GLY A 42 6.32 -7.98 -8.63
N TYR A 43 5.52 -6.97 -8.24
CA TYR A 43 5.72 -5.58 -8.64
C TYR A 43 7.00 -4.98 -8.05
N ASP A 44 7.89 -4.51 -8.91
CA ASP A 44 9.13 -3.83 -8.50
C ASP A 44 8.90 -2.35 -8.19
N ILE A 45 9.68 -1.82 -7.25
CA ILE A 45 9.69 -0.40 -6.93
C ILE A 45 10.53 0.32 -7.98
N SER A 46 9.87 1.16 -8.78
CA SER A 46 10.49 1.90 -9.88
C SER A 46 10.56 3.41 -9.62
N HIS A 47 9.68 3.92 -8.75
CA HIS A 47 9.59 5.34 -8.41
C HIS A 47 9.61 5.56 -6.89
N PHE A 48 10.03 6.77 -6.53
CA PHE A 48 9.97 7.28 -5.17
C PHE A 48 9.28 8.65 -5.16
N TYR A 49 8.20 8.76 -4.40
CA TYR A 49 7.47 9.99 -4.18
C TYR A 49 8.06 10.76 -3.00
N THR A 50 8.18 12.07 -3.19
CA THR A 50 8.36 13.05 -2.13
C THR A 50 7.33 14.15 -2.30
N PHE A 51 7.08 14.95 -1.27
CA PHE A 51 6.21 16.13 -1.37
C PHE A 51 6.62 17.14 -2.46
N LYS A 52 7.85 17.07 -2.98
CA LYS A 52 8.36 17.97 -4.03
C LYS A 52 8.27 17.38 -5.43
N SER A 53 8.46 16.07 -5.57
CA SER A 53 8.57 15.41 -6.86
C SER A 53 8.48 13.89 -6.75
N ILE A 54 8.12 13.26 -7.86
CA ILE A 54 8.29 11.82 -8.08
C ILE A 54 9.61 11.62 -8.84
N SER A 55 10.53 10.87 -8.25
CA SER A 55 11.80 10.48 -8.87
C SER A 55 11.73 9.03 -9.34
N ARG A 56 12.49 8.70 -10.38
CA ARG A 56 12.59 7.33 -10.93
C ARG A 56 13.92 6.70 -10.57
N SER A 57 13.90 5.40 -10.28
CA SER A 57 15.12 4.61 -10.14
C SER A 57 15.87 4.52 -11.48
N VAL A 58 17.19 4.74 -11.44
CA VAL A 58 18.08 4.66 -12.60
C VAL A 58 18.09 3.24 -13.20
N GLU A 59 17.88 2.22 -12.36
CA GLU A 59 17.94 0.80 -12.76
C GLU A 59 16.74 0.37 -13.62
N HIS A 60 15.63 1.10 -13.59
CA HIS A 60 14.40 0.74 -14.31
C HIS A 60 14.30 1.31 -15.74
N GLY A 61 15.35 1.98 -16.23
CA GLY A 61 15.42 2.49 -17.61
C GLY A 61 14.32 3.49 -17.99
N HIS A 62 14.14 3.71 -19.30
CA HIS A 62 13.16 4.68 -19.85
C HIS A 62 11.73 4.13 -19.99
N ALA A 63 11.54 2.82 -19.91
CA ALA A 63 10.24 2.19 -20.12
C ALA A 63 9.49 2.04 -18.79
N THR A 64 8.82 3.10 -18.35
CA THR A 64 7.92 2.97 -17.20
C THR A 64 6.59 2.42 -17.64
N LYS A 65 6.44 1.13 -17.37
CA LYS A 65 5.16 0.43 -17.37
C LYS A 65 4.32 0.98 -16.23
N ASP A 66 3.05 1.17 -16.53
CA ASP A 66 1.93 1.46 -15.63
C ASP A 66 2.27 1.43 -14.11
N VAL A 67 2.39 2.62 -13.52
CA VAL A 67 2.92 2.84 -12.17
C VAL A 67 1.76 2.96 -11.18
N ILE A 68 1.89 2.27 -10.04
CA ILE A 68 0.93 2.29 -8.95
C ILE A 68 1.52 3.06 -7.76
N GLY A 69 0.84 4.11 -7.30
CA GLY A 69 1.14 4.78 -6.03
C GLY A 69 0.82 3.87 -4.84
N VAL A 70 1.69 3.83 -3.84
CA VAL A 70 1.43 3.05 -2.61
C VAL A 70 1.46 4.00 -1.43
N ASP A 71 0.35 4.06 -0.70
CA ASP A 71 0.14 5.03 0.38
C ASP A 71 0.35 6.48 -0.10
N VAL A 72 -0.06 6.73 -1.34
CA VAL A 72 -0.06 8.03 -2.02
C VAL A 72 -1.25 8.03 -2.96
N ASP A 73 -2.14 9.01 -2.83
CA ASP A 73 -3.31 9.15 -3.70
C ASP A 73 -3.02 10.18 -4.80
N PHE A 74 -2.81 9.71 -6.02
CA PHE A 74 -2.68 10.58 -7.19
C PHE A 74 -4.04 11.17 -7.58
N ALA A 75 -4.03 12.40 -8.10
CA ALA A 75 -5.23 13.00 -8.69
C ALA A 75 -5.69 12.26 -9.95
N ASN A 76 -4.75 11.64 -10.67
CA ASN A 76 -4.99 10.74 -11.80
C ASN A 76 -3.89 9.67 -11.83
N GLY A 77 -4.24 8.40 -11.69
CA GLY A 77 -3.33 7.27 -11.66
C GLY A 77 -3.79 6.15 -10.71
N LYS A 78 -3.24 4.96 -10.92
CA LYS A 78 -3.50 3.80 -10.07
C LYS A 78 -2.84 3.99 -8.72
N CYS A 79 -3.57 3.77 -7.64
CA CYS A 79 -3.05 3.95 -6.30
C CYS A 79 -3.65 2.92 -5.34
N TRP A 80 -2.86 2.41 -4.42
CA TRP A 80 -3.35 1.88 -3.14
C TRP A 80 -3.21 2.99 -2.10
N GLY A 81 -4.30 3.36 -1.45
CA GLY A 81 -4.29 4.42 -0.44
C GLY A 81 -5.39 4.26 0.60
N ASN A 82 -5.29 5.05 1.65
CA ASN A 82 -6.29 5.17 2.72
C ASN A 82 -6.55 6.65 3.08
N HIS A 83 -6.02 7.64 2.36
CA HIS A 83 -6.23 9.03 2.72
C HIS A 83 -7.65 9.47 2.36
N VAL A 84 -8.16 10.48 3.08
CA VAL A 84 -9.39 11.17 2.68
C VAL A 84 -9.00 12.24 1.68
N THR A 85 -9.35 12.03 0.41
CA THR A 85 -9.03 12.93 -0.70
C THR A 85 -10.18 13.83 -1.10
N MET A 86 -11.42 13.47 -0.73
CA MET A 86 -12.61 14.30 -0.97
C MET A 86 -12.76 15.38 0.11
N LEU A 87 -13.01 16.62 -0.30
CA LEU A 87 -13.41 17.72 0.57
C LEU A 87 -14.93 17.92 0.57
N SER A 88 -15.62 17.53 -0.50
CA SER A 88 -17.07 17.66 -0.68
C SER A 88 -17.66 16.36 -1.27
N PRO A 89 -18.94 16.03 -1.01
CA PRO A 89 -19.62 14.90 -1.66
C PRO A 89 -19.69 14.98 -3.19
N THR A 90 -19.48 16.18 -3.74
CA THR A 90 -19.51 16.46 -5.19
C THR A 90 -18.14 16.41 -5.84
N ASP A 91 -17.07 16.17 -5.07
CA ASP A 91 -15.72 16.12 -5.62
C ASP A 91 -15.55 14.89 -6.50
N ASN A 92 -14.89 15.07 -7.63
CA ASN A 92 -14.48 13.96 -8.48
C ASN A 92 -13.23 13.33 -7.87
N CYS A 93 -13.33 12.06 -7.47
CA CYS A 93 -12.17 11.25 -7.13
C CYS A 93 -11.75 10.37 -8.28
N ASP A 94 -10.48 10.02 -8.30
CA ASP A 94 -9.97 9.08 -9.27
C ASP A 94 -10.51 7.67 -8.99
N SER A 95 -11.30 7.17 -9.93
CA SER A 95 -11.80 5.79 -9.96
C SER A 95 -10.69 4.72 -10.01
N GLN A 96 -9.44 5.11 -10.28
CA GLN A 96 -8.29 4.21 -10.28
C GLN A 96 -7.61 4.10 -8.92
N CYS A 97 -8.07 4.83 -7.91
CA CYS A 97 -7.55 4.69 -6.56
C CYS A 97 -8.31 3.60 -5.76
N ALA A 98 -7.59 2.54 -5.42
CA ALA A 98 -7.99 1.50 -4.49
C ALA A 98 -7.90 2.02 -3.05
N ASN A 99 -8.95 2.69 -2.59
CA ASN A 99 -9.00 3.36 -1.28
C ASN A 99 -10.40 3.26 -0.65
N LEU A 100 -10.47 2.69 0.55
CA LEU A 100 -11.74 2.50 1.27
C LEU A 100 -12.47 3.82 1.55
N ASN A 101 -11.73 4.90 1.79
CA ASN A 101 -12.34 6.21 2.05
C ASN A 101 -12.96 6.81 0.78
N ILE A 102 -12.42 6.51 -0.40
CA ILE A 102 -13.04 6.89 -1.68
C ILE A 102 -14.28 6.04 -1.95
N THR A 103 -14.17 4.71 -1.82
CA THR A 103 -15.32 3.80 -2.07
C THR A 103 -16.51 4.06 -1.15
N ASN A 104 -16.27 4.55 0.07
CA ASN A 104 -17.30 4.92 1.04
C ASN A 104 -17.70 6.41 0.97
N MET A 105 -17.23 7.17 -0.02
CA MET A 105 -17.53 8.60 -0.21
C MET A 105 -17.22 9.45 1.04
N ILE A 106 -16.14 9.11 1.75
CA ILE A 106 -15.70 9.84 2.93
C ILE A 106 -15.11 11.18 2.49
N ASN A 107 -15.64 12.24 3.08
CA ASN A 107 -15.29 13.63 2.86
C ASN A 107 -15.31 14.39 4.19
N LYS A 108 -15.12 15.71 4.17
CA LYS A 108 -15.08 16.52 5.40
C LYS A 108 -16.36 16.40 6.25
N ASN A 109 -17.53 16.16 5.64
CA ASN A 109 -18.82 16.17 6.33
C ASN A 109 -19.07 14.90 7.15
N ASN A 110 -18.43 13.79 6.79
CA ASN A 110 -18.52 12.48 7.45
C ASN A 110 -17.14 11.93 7.81
N TYR A 111 -16.16 12.82 8.06
CA TYR A 111 -14.76 12.45 8.29
C TYR A 111 -14.57 11.49 9.47
N THR A 112 -15.43 11.56 10.48
CA THR A 112 -15.39 10.67 11.66
C THR A 112 -15.66 9.21 11.32
N ASP A 113 -16.28 8.94 10.18
CA ASP A 113 -16.60 7.58 9.71
C ASP A 113 -15.48 6.99 8.86
N LYS A 114 -14.35 7.71 8.70
CA LYS A 114 -13.23 7.26 7.87
C LYS A 114 -12.69 5.91 8.32
N PHE A 115 -12.25 5.12 7.35
CA PHE A 115 -11.28 4.07 7.61
C PHE A 115 -9.95 4.73 8.02
N CYS A 116 -9.53 4.48 9.26
CA CYS A 116 -8.28 4.99 9.85
C CYS A 116 -7.18 3.92 9.93
N GLY A 117 -7.44 2.72 9.39
CA GLY A 117 -6.45 1.66 9.31
C GLY A 117 -5.42 1.92 8.23
N SER A 118 -4.39 1.08 8.18
CA SER A 118 -3.26 1.22 7.29
C SER A 118 -3.59 0.75 5.85
N THR A 119 -2.93 1.33 4.85
CA THR A 119 -2.91 0.88 3.45
C THR A 119 -2.51 -0.60 3.37
N LEU A 120 -1.52 -1.03 4.16
CA LEU A 120 -1.14 -2.45 4.24
C LEU A 120 -2.31 -3.33 4.71
N LEU A 121 -2.99 -2.96 5.80
CA LEU A 121 -4.13 -3.74 6.31
C LEU A 121 -5.27 -3.83 5.29
N GLN A 122 -5.49 -2.76 4.53
CA GLN A 122 -6.45 -2.75 3.43
C GLN A 122 -6.06 -3.77 2.35
N ILE A 123 -4.79 -3.76 1.91
CA ILE A 123 -4.27 -4.70 0.90
C ILE A 123 -4.34 -6.16 1.39
N LEU A 124 -3.91 -6.44 2.62
CA LEU A 124 -3.97 -7.78 3.23
C LEU A 124 -5.41 -8.30 3.30
N SER A 125 -6.34 -7.43 3.71
CA SER A 125 -7.77 -7.73 3.78
C SER A 125 -8.40 -7.95 2.40
N TYR A 126 -7.91 -7.23 1.38
CA TYR A 126 -8.35 -7.37 -0.01
C TYR A 126 -7.93 -8.72 -0.59
N TYR A 127 -6.65 -9.09 -0.47
CA TYR A 127 -6.12 -10.38 -0.94
C TYR A 127 -6.40 -11.57 0.00
N ASN A 128 -7.22 -11.36 1.04
CA ASN A 128 -7.62 -12.39 2.00
C ASN A 128 -6.42 -13.13 2.64
N VAL A 129 -5.41 -12.37 3.05
CA VAL A 129 -4.20 -12.91 3.68
C VAL A 129 -4.51 -13.35 5.11
N ASP A 130 -4.15 -14.58 5.45
CA ASP A 130 -4.23 -15.09 6.82
C ASP A 130 -3.04 -14.60 7.66
N ILE A 131 -3.29 -13.59 8.47
CA ILE A 131 -2.32 -13.04 9.43
C ILE A 131 -2.38 -13.71 10.80
N SER A 132 -3.25 -14.70 11.03
CA SER A 132 -3.36 -15.39 12.33
C SER A 132 -2.09 -16.14 12.72
N SER A 133 -1.30 -16.54 11.72
CA SER A 133 0.01 -17.17 11.87
C SER A 133 1.13 -16.19 12.24
N TRP A 134 0.88 -14.87 12.15
CA TRP A 134 1.87 -13.86 12.49
C TRP A 134 1.98 -13.79 14.01
N THR A 135 2.95 -14.52 14.54
CA THR A 135 3.15 -14.59 15.99
C THR A 135 3.52 -13.23 16.55
N ASP A 136 2.91 -12.88 17.67
CA ASP A 136 3.30 -11.77 18.52
C ASP A 136 4.80 -11.80 18.82
N VAL A 137 5.56 -10.87 18.23
CA VAL A 137 6.95 -10.61 18.64
C VAL A 137 6.98 -10.13 20.11
N THR A 138 5.85 -9.64 20.63
CA THR A 138 5.65 -9.26 22.04
C THR A 138 5.67 -10.46 23.00
N GLY A 139 5.38 -11.68 22.54
CA GLY A 139 5.49 -12.91 23.34
C GLY A 139 6.93 -13.33 23.67
N LYS A 140 7.93 -12.78 22.95
CA LYS A 140 9.37 -13.05 23.18
C LYS A 140 10.09 -11.93 23.95
N ILE A 141 9.40 -10.84 24.30
CA ILE A 141 9.94 -9.78 25.17
C ILE A 141 9.48 -10.02 26.62
N LYS A 142 9.70 -11.24 27.14
CA LYS A 142 9.76 -11.49 28.58
C LYS A 142 11.20 -11.87 28.93
N GLY A 143 11.95 -10.86 29.36
CA GLY A 143 13.18 -11.02 30.16
C GLY A 143 14.40 -11.58 29.43
N ARG A 144 15.44 -10.74 29.33
CA ARG A 144 16.84 -11.09 28.99
C ARG A 144 17.10 -11.53 27.54
N ASP A 145 17.63 -10.58 26.78
CA ASP A 145 19.00 -10.59 26.22
C ASP A 145 19.02 -9.84 24.88
N PHE A 146 19.08 -8.51 24.96
CA PHE A 146 19.09 -7.59 23.81
C PHE A 146 20.41 -7.60 23.00
N GLY A 147 21.37 -8.48 23.32
CA GLY A 147 22.71 -8.45 22.74
C GLY A 147 22.93 -9.22 21.43
N LYS A 148 22.08 -10.20 21.08
CA LYS A 148 22.45 -11.21 20.05
C LYS A 148 21.59 -11.27 18.78
N GLN A 149 20.39 -10.69 18.74
CA GLN A 149 19.50 -10.83 17.57
C GLN A 149 19.70 -9.82 16.44
N LYS A 150 20.52 -8.77 16.62
CA LYS A 150 20.75 -7.74 15.59
C LYS A 150 21.41 -8.25 14.29
N ARG A 151 22.13 -9.39 14.31
CA ARG A 151 22.89 -9.87 13.13
C ARG A 151 22.11 -10.76 12.16
N ARG A 152 20.95 -11.30 12.56
CA ARG A 152 20.24 -12.33 11.75
C ARG A 152 19.10 -11.80 10.89
N ILE A 153 18.55 -10.62 11.22
CA ILE A 153 17.47 -10.01 10.45
C ILE A 153 18.03 -9.28 9.22
N ILE A 154 19.21 -8.67 9.34
CA ILE A 154 19.85 -7.95 8.23
C ILE A 154 20.39 -8.93 7.14
N SER A 155 20.77 -10.15 7.50
CA SER A 155 21.29 -11.12 6.52
C SER A 155 20.23 -11.72 5.60
N ASN A 156 18.96 -11.73 6.01
CA ASN A 156 17.85 -12.34 5.25
C ASN A 156 17.08 -11.33 4.39
N LEU A 157 17.38 -10.04 4.51
CA LEU A 157 16.80 -8.97 3.69
C LEU A 157 17.69 -8.59 2.49
N LEU A 158 18.83 -9.27 2.31
CA LEU A 158 19.82 -8.99 1.26
C LEU A 158 20.25 -10.26 0.48
N GLN A 159 19.39 -11.29 0.44
CA GLN A 159 19.48 -12.41 -0.51
C GLN A 159 18.23 -12.40 -1.37
#